data_AF-A0A5B8W0V6-F1
#
_entry.id   AF-A0A5B8W0V6-F1
#
_cell.length_a   1.000
_cell.length_b   1.000
_cell.length_c   1.000
_cell.angle_alpha   90.00
_cell.angle_beta   90.00
_cell.angle_gamma   90.00
#
_symmetry.space_group_name_H-M   'P 1'
#
loop_
_entity.id
_entity.type
_entity.pdbx_description
1 polymer ?
#
loop_
_entity_poly.entity_id
_entity_poly.type
_entity_poly.pdbx_seq_one_letter_code
_entity_poly.pdbx_strand_id
1 'polypeptide(L)'
;MSNILHILNGDSTWHSFNQTGLDGDVMVWREVLSEGPLMENISSGTFWSSRSRWMGKTFNEPEEEYKHKVIDELGKLNGQYDEVNLWFEFDLHCQVNLLGVMRMLNQQTNMSAPAVFLICPNDFPGIDDFKGIGQLNGDQLEDLYDSREQLSDWEFELAAEAWPLIVKGNADEMDQWLNENSFWGALHLLKPALLAHLKRLRLNTNGLNYIEQKLLDIYNSGIKTRPEMYHAFWSTEKIYGMGDSEIDIYLKLLAEKQLIH
;
A
#
# COMPACT_ATOMS: atom_id res chain seq x y z
N MET A 1 -28.89 -12.03 -4.77
CA MET A 1 -27.55 -12.12 -4.15
C MET A 1 -26.96 -10.74 -4.27
N SER A 2 -26.34 -10.23 -3.19
CA SER A 2 -25.61 -8.95 -3.24
C SER A 2 -24.48 -9.09 -4.25
N ASN A 3 -24.27 -8.11 -5.13
CA ASN A 3 -23.12 -8.13 -6.02
C ASN A 3 -21.90 -7.56 -5.27
N ILE A 4 -20.89 -8.39 -5.01
CA ILE A 4 -19.75 -8.07 -4.14
C ILE A 4 -18.47 -7.98 -4.98
N LEU A 5 -17.64 -6.98 -4.68
CA LEU A 5 -16.25 -6.91 -5.14
C LEU A 5 -15.30 -6.97 -3.95
N HIS A 6 -14.33 -7.87 -3.98
CA HIS A 6 -13.20 -7.89 -3.07
C HIS A 6 -11.96 -7.31 -3.76
N ILE A 7 -11.36 -6.30 -3.14
CA ILE A 7 -10.11 -5.68 -3.60
C ILE A 7 -8.99 -6.10 -2.66
N LEU A 8 -8.04 -6.88 -3.17
CA LEU A 8 -6.91 -7.42 -2.41
C LEU A 8 -5.65 -6.60 -2.71
N ASN A 9 -4.88 -6.22 -1.69
CA ASN A 9 -3.64 -5.44 -1.89
C ASN A 9 -2.53 -6.18 -2.67
N GLY A 10 -2.59 -7.52 -2.79
CA GLY A 10 -1.56 -8.26 -3.50
C GLY A 10 -1.85 -9.75 -3.68
N ASP A 11 -0.99 -10.43 -4.43
CA ASP A 11 -1.14 -11.85 -4.78
C ASP A 11 -0.96 -12.79 -3.56
N SER A 12 -0.22 -12.35 -2.52
CA SER A 12 -0.07 -13.10 -1.26
C SER A 12 -1.43 -13.41 -0.62
N THR A 13 -2.29 -12.40 -0.51
CA THR A 13 -3.66 -12.54 0.00
C THR A 13 -4.53 -13.35 -0.95
N TRP A 14 -4.36 -13.18 -2.28
CA TRP A 14 -5.15 -13.88 -3.29
C TRP A 14 -5.09 -15.41 -3.18
N HIS A 15 -3.89 -15.97 -2.91
CA HIS A 15 -3.72 -17.41 -2.79
C HIS A 15 -4.53 -18.02 -1.63
N SER A 16 -4.58 -17.34 -0.48
CA SER A 16 -5.39 -17.77 0.66
C SER A 16 -6.86 -17.42 0.48
N PHE A 17 -7.17 -16.28 -0.14
CA PHE A 17 -8.53 -15.84 -0.41
C PHE A 17 -9.30 -16.84 -1.28
N ASN A 18 -8.64 -17.47 -2.27
CA ASN A 18 -9.24 -18.53 -3.10
C ASN A 18 -9.64 -19.79 -2.33
N GLN A 19 -9.24 -19.92 -1.06
CA GLN A 19 -9.61 -21.03 -0.18
C GLN A 19 -10.87 -20.71 0.63
N THR A 20 -11.33 -19.46 0.61
CA THR A 20 -12.57 -19.04 1.27
C THR A 20 -13.80 -19.46 0.47
N GLY A 21 -14.95 -19.54 1.14
CA GLY A 21 -16.28 -19.67 0.55
C GLY A 21 -16.96 -18.32 0.26
N LEU A 22 -16.22 -17.22 0.25
CA LEU A 22 -16.79 -15.87 0.04
C LEU A 22 -17.22 -15.68 -1.43
N ASP A 23 -18.48 -15.31 -1.62
CA ASP A 23 -19.03 -14.97 -2.93
C ASP A 23 -18.59 -13.56 -3.36
N GLY A 24 -18.26 -13.39 -4.63
CA GLY A 24 -17.99 -12.07 -5.22
C GLY A 24 -16.92 -12.11 -6.31
N ASP A 25 -16.81 -10.99 -7.03
CA ASP A 25 -15.67 -10.76 -7.90
C ASP A 25 -14.43 -10.42 -7.07
N VAL A 26 -13.25 -10.78 -7.57
CA VAL A 26 -11.98 -10.45 -6.94
C VAL A 26 -11.13 -9.61 -7.89
N MET A 27 -10.63 -8.48 -7.40
CA MET A 27 -9.64 -7.63 -8.06
C MET A 27 -8.39 -7.57 -7.19
N VAL A 28 -7.23 -7.91 -7.75
CA VAL A 28 -5.95 -7.77 -7.04
C VAL A 28 -5.29 -6.46 -7.46
N TRP A 29 -5.08 -5.57 -6.51
CA TRP A 29 -4.45 -4.27 -6.70
C TRP A 29 -2.92 -4.42 -6.75
N ARG A 30 -2.38 -4.72 -7.94
CA ARG A 30 -0.94 -4.97 -8.14
C ARG A 30 -0.17 -3.68 -8.39
N GLU A 31 -0.07 -2.83 -7.38
CA GLU A 31 0.64 -1.55 -7.48
C GLU A 31 1.53 -1.29 -6.27
N VAL A 32 2.52 -0.41 -6.48
CA VAL A 32 3.50 0.00 -5.48
C VAL A 32 3.45 1.51 -5.36
N LEU A 33 2.30 2.04 -4.94
CA LEU A 33 2.08 3.49 -4.91
C LEU A 33 2.91 4.21 -3.83
N SER A 34 3.50 3.47 -2.89
CA SER A 34 4.48 3.97 -1.92
C SER A 34 5.80 4.41 -2.57
N GLU A 35 6.04 4.04 -3.84
CA GLU A 35 7.23 4.35 -4.62
C GLU A 35 6.87 4.86 -6.01
N GLY A 36 7.84 5.52 -6.68
CA GLY A 36 7.67 5.98 -8.05
C GLY A 36 6.78 7.22 -8.21
N PRO A 37 6.49 7.62 -9.46
CA PRO A 37 5.76 8.86 -9.73
C PRO A 37 4.29 8.71 -9.37
N LEU A 38 3.73 9.73 -8.72
CA LEU A 38 2.31 9.86 -8.44
C LEU A 38 1.77 11.18 -9.03
N MET A 39 0.45 11.26 -9.22
CA MET A 39 -0.25 12.47 -9.61
C MET A 39 -1.56 12.57 -8.84
N GLU A 40 -2.05 13.79 -8.59
CA GLU A 40 -3.28 14.01 -7.84
C GLU A 40 -4.49 13.32 -8.51
N ASN A 41 -4.58 13.40 -9.84
CA ASN A 41 -5.62 12.72 -10.60
C ASN A 41 -5.22 11.28 -10.94
N ILE A 42 -5.45 10.36 -10.01
CA ILE A 42 -5.15 8.93 -10.15
C ILE A 42 -5.89 8.27 -11.34
N SER A 43 -7.08 8.76 -11.69
CA SER A 43 -7.88 8.17 -12.78
C SER A 43 -7.48 8.65 -14.16
N SER A 44 -6.52 9.57 -14.24
CA SER A 44 -6.04 10.06 -15.53
C SER A 44 -5.23 8.99 -16.26
N GLY A 45 -5.42 8.89 -17.58
CA GLY A 45 -4.57 8.02 -18.41
C GLY A 45 -3.08 8.39 -18.33
N THR A 46 -2.76 9.66 -18.03
CA THR A 46 -1.40 10.14 -17.79
C THR A 46 -0.78 9.57 -16.51
N PHE A 47 -1.56 9.43 -15.43
CA PHE A 47 -1.10 8.76 -14.22
C PHE A 47 -0.69 7.32 -14.53
N TRP A 48 -1.61 6.55 -15.11
CA TRP A 48 -1.39 5.12 -15.40
C TRP A 48 -0.30 4.86 -16.44
N SER A 49 -0.15 5.74 -17.45
CA SER A 49 0.96 5.67 -18.40
C SER A 49 2.33 5.95 -17.74
N SER A 50 2.35 6.87 -16.77
CA SER A 50 3.56 7.17 -15.99
C SER A 50 3.94 6.00 -15.07
N ARG A 51 2.95 5.37 -14.44
CA ARG A 51 3.14 4.16 -13.62
C ARG A 51 3.69 3.02 -14.44
N SER A 52 3.05 2.66 -15.55
CA SER A 52 3.49 1.61 -16.47
C SER A 52 4.97 1.75 -16.88
N ARG A 53 5.36 2.96 -17.31
CA ARG A 53 6.77 3.24 -17.67
C ARG A 53 7.73 3.10 -16.49
N TRP A 54 7.32 3.56 -15.31
CA TRP A 54 8.15 3.46 -14.11
C TRP A 54 8.31 2.02 -13.64
N MET A 55 7.25 1.21 -13.67
CA MET A 55 7.28 -0.23 -13.36
C MET A 55 8.23 -0.96 -14.30
N GLY A 56 8.14 -0.70 -15.62
CA GLY A 56 9.04 -1.31 -16.58
C GLY A 56 10.50 -0.91 -16.42
N LYS A 57 10.78 0.34 -16.06
CA LYS A 57 12.15 0.80 -15.78
C LYS A 57 12.72 0.23 -14.47
N THR A 58 11.89 0.11 -13.45
CA THR A 58 12.34 -0.17 -12.06
C THR A 58 12.36 -1.67 -11.78
N PHE A 59 11.35 -2.41 -12.23
CA PHE A 59 11.16 -3.83 -11.96
C PHE A 59 11.29 -4.72 -13.20
N ASN A 60 11.62 -4.15 -14.36
CA ASN A 60 11.67 -4.86 -15.65
C ASN A 60 10.33 -5.51 -16.04
N GLU A 61 9.21 -4.93 -15.60
CA GLU A 61 7.87 -5.39 -16.01
C GLU A 61 7.50 -4.85 -17.40
N PRO A 62 7.25 -5.71 -18.40
CA PRO A 62 6.82 -5.25 -19.73
C PRO A 62 5.51 -4.46 -19.69
N GLU A 63 5.39 -3.41 -20.51
CA GLU A 63 4.19 -2.55 -20.54
C GLU A 63 2.89 -3.32 -20.80
N GLU A 64 2.93 -4.34 -21.68
CA GLU A 64 1.77 -5.20 -21.95
C GLU A 64 1.40 -6.08 -20.74
N GLU A 65 2.39 -6.56 -19.99
CA GLU A 65 2.15 -7.36 -18.79
C GLU A 65 1.52 -6.50 -17.69
N TYR A 66 2.05 -5.28 -17.48
CA TYR A 66 1.48 -4.29 -16.58
C TYR A 66 0.04 -3.93 -16.97
N LYS A 67 -0.22 -3.72 -18.27
CA LYS A 67 -1.57 -3.43 -18.77
C LYS A 67 -2.54 -4.54 -18.41
N HIS A 68 -2.18 -5.80 -18.65
CA HIS A 68 -3.05 -6.93 -18.33
C HIS A 68 -3.24 -7.14 -16.82
N LYS A 69 -2.19 -6.98 -16.02
CA LYS A 69 -2.21 -7.25 -14.58
C LYS A 69 -2.84 -6.14 -13.74
N VAL A 70 -2.80 -4.90 -14.24
CA VAL A 70 -3.22 -3.70 -13.50
C VAL A 70 -4.35 -2.99 -14.24
N ILE A 71 -4.09 -2.51 -15.46
CA ILE A 71 -5.01 -1.59 -16.16
C ILE A 71 -6.32 -2.26 -16.56
N ASP A 72 -6.26 -3.47 -17.13
CA ASP A 72 -7.45 -4.21 -17.53
C ASP A 72 -8.30 -4.57 -16.30
N GLU A 73 -7.65 -4.88 -15.16
CA GLU A 73 -8.31 -5.21 -13.89
C GLU A 73 -9.06 -4.01 -13.28
N LEU A 74 -8.58 -2.77 -13.48
CA LEU A 74 -9.30 -1.56 -13.07
C LEU A 74 -10.70 -1.47 -13.69
N GLY A 75 -10.93 -2.15 -14.82
CA GLY A 75 -12.26 -2.25 -15.43
C GLY A 75 -13.33 -2.79 -14.48
N LYS A 76 -12.94 -3.66 -13.52
CA LYS A 76 -13.85 -4.18 -12.48
C LYS A 76 -14.44 -3.07 -11.63
N LEU A 77 -13.73 -1.97 -11.37
CA LEU A 77 -14.27 -0.85 -10.59
C LEU A 77 -15.50 -0.17 -11.22
N ASN A 78 -15.78 -0.42 -12.51
CA ASN A 78 -16.97 0.07 -13.20
C ASN A 78 -18.18 -0.89 -13.10
N GLY A 79 -18.02 -2.04 -12.44
CA GLY A 79 -19.09 -2.99 -12.18
C GLY A 79 -20.17 -2.40 -11.26
N GLN A 80 -21.40 -2.93 -11.38
CA GLN A 80 -22.51 -2.54 -10.51
C GLN A 80 -22.49 -3.39 -9.24
N TYR A 81 -21.72 -2.99 -8.24
CA TYR A 81 -21.65 -3.67 -6.95
C TYR A 81 -22.58 -3.02 -5.92
N ASP A 82 -23.14 -3.85 -5.05
CA ASP A 82 -23.84 -3.42 -3.84
C ASP A 82 -22.84 -3.22 -2.69
N GLU A 83 -21.72 -3.97 -2.70
CA GLU A 83 -20.71 -4.00 -1.64
C GLU A 83 -19.29 -4.11 -2.21
N VAL A 84 -18.36 -3.33 -1.65
CA VAL A 84 -16.93 -3.39 -1.96
C VAL A 84 -16.13 -3.63 -0.66
N ASN A 85 -15.30 -4.67 -0.66
CA ASN A 85 -14.50 -5.07 0.49
C ASN A 85 -13.02 -4.84 0.21
N LEU A 86 -12.40 -3.96 0.98
CA LEU A 86 -11.00 -3.55 0.87
C LEU A 86 -10.15 -4.39 1.84
N TRP A 87 -9.24 -5.21 1.31
CA TRP A 87 -8.36 -6.07 2.10
C TRP A 87 -6.93 -5.52 2.08
N PHE A 88 -6.57 -4.82 3.15
CA PHE A 88 -5.29 -4.10 3.30
C PHE A 88 -4.67 -4.36 4.68
N GLU A 89 -3.49 -3.79 4.91
CA GLU A 89 -2.66 -4.09 6.08
C GLU A 89 -2.05 -2.81 6.67
N PHE A 90 -1.41 -2.94 7.82
CA PHE A 90 -0.95 -1.82 8.64
C PHE A 90 0.22 -1.01 8.06
N ASP A 91 0.98 -1.57 7.12
CA ASP A 91 2.23 -0.98 6.65
C ASP A 91 2.03 0.13 5.60
N LEU A 92 3.08 0.91 5.38
CA LEU A 92 3.06 2.04 4.47
C LEU A 92 2.76 1.64 3.01
N HIS A 93 3.27 0.51 2.56
CA HIS A 93 3.00 0.01 1.21
C HIS A 93 1.48 -0.19 1.02
N CYS A 94 0.85 -0.91 1.95
CA CYS A 94 -0.58 -1.18 1.94
C CYS A 94 -1.41 0.10 2.11
N GLN A 95 -1.05 0.97 3.05
CA GLN A 95 -1.83 2.18 3.33
C GLN A 95 -1.82 3.18 2.17
N VAL A 96 -0.71 3.33 1.42
CA VAL A 96 -0.69 4.21 0.24
C VAL A 96 -1.50 3.61 -0.92
N ASN A 97 -1.48 2.28 -1.08
CA ASN A 97 -2.32 1.60 -2.05
C ASN A 97 -3.81 1.70 -1.69
N LEU A 98 -4.18 1.56 -0.41
CA LEU A 98 -5.53 1.79 0.10
C LEU A 98 -6.02 3.19 -0.27
N LEU A 99 -5.20 4.22 -0.04
CA LEU A 99 -5.53 5.59 -0.45
C LEU A 99 -5.77 5.68 -1.96
N GLY A 100 -4.92 5.07 -2.78
CA GLY A 100 -5.13 5.00 -4.24
C GLY A 100 -6.48 4.38 -4.62
N VAL A 101 -6.82 3.23 -4.04
CA VAL A 101 -8.10 2.56 -4.26
C VAL A 101 -9.27 3.44 -3.83
N MET A 102 -9.20 4.03 -2.64
CA MET A 102 -10.24 4.94 -2.14
C MET A 102 -10.40 6.17 -3.05
N ARG A 103 -9.31 6.70 -3.62
CA ARG A 103 -9.37 7.81 -4.59
C ARG A 103 -9.98 7.41 -5.93
N MET A 104 -9.81 6.16 -6.36
CA MET A 104 -10.49 5.61 -7.54
C MET A 104 -11.99 5.38 -7.29
N LEU A 105 -12.37 4.92 -6.08
CA LEU A 105 -13.76 4.71 -5.68
C LEU A 105 -14.52 6.03 -5.47
N ASN A 106 -13.86 7.05 -4.88
CA ASN A 106 -14.41 8.37 -4.55
C ASN A 106 -14.66 9.28 -5.77
N GLN A 107 -14.85 8.69 -6.95
CA GLN A 107 -15.21 9.40 -8.17
C GLN A 107 -16.62 9.06 -8.68
N GLN A 108 -17.34 8.20 -7.97
CA GLN A 108 -18.69 7.81 -8.35
C GLN A 108 -19.71 8.61 -7.55
N THR A 109 -20.09 9.78 -8.09
CA THR A 109 -21.12 10.69 -7.56
C THR A 109 -22.56 10.14 -7.71
N ASN A 110 -22.75 8.83 -7.53
CA ASN A 110 -24.04 8.17 -7.72
C ASN A 110 -24.75 7.99 -6.38
N MET A 111 -26.06 8.28 -6.36
CA MET A 111 -26.96 8.04 -5.22
C MET A 111 -27.13 6.55 -4.82
N SER A 112 -26.44 5.64 -5.52
CA SER A 112 -26.46 4.18 -5.35
C SER A 112 -25.03 3.63 -5.29
N ALA A 113 -24.11 4.40 -4.67
CA ALA A 113 -22.75 3.93 -4.43
C ALA A 113 -22.77 2.66 -3.54
N PRO A 114 -21.87 1.69 -3.81
CA PRO A 114 -21.77 0.49 -2.98
C PRO A 114 -21.42 0.85 -1.54
N ALA A 115 -21.87 0.02 -0.59
CA ALA A 115 -21.31 0.05 0.75
C ALA A 115 -19.84 -0.39 0.69
N VAL A 116 -18.92 0.40 1.25
CA VAL A 116 -17.49 0.09 1.25
C VAL A 116 -17.08 -0.33 2.65
N PHE A 117 -16.44 -1.49 2.76
CA PHE A 117 -15.92 -2.03 4.00
C PHE A 117 -14.41 -2.19 3.94
N LEU A 118 -13.76 -2.05 5.09
CA LEU A 118 -12.34 -2.22 5.27
C LEU A 118 -12.06 -3.41 6.18
N ILE A 119 -11.20 -4.29 5.70
CA ILE A 119 -10.54 -5.35 6.46
C ILE A 119 -9.06 -4.95 6.54
N CYS A 120 -8.63 -4.50 7.72
CA CYS A 120 -7.27 -3.99 7.92
C CYS A 120 -6.73 -4.33 9.32
N PRO A 121 -6.48 -5.63 9.59
CA PRO A 121 -5.95 -6.05 10.89
C PRO A 121 -4.50 -5.63 11.05
N ASN A 122 -4.12 -5.27 12.28
CA ASN A 122 -2.73 -5.15 12.71
C ASN A 122 -2.31 -6.26 13.68
N ASP A 123 -3.25 -7.12 14.09
CA ASP A 123 -3.03 -8.34 14.84
C ASP A 123 -4.04 -9.43 14.42
N PHE A 124 -3.80 -10.67 14.84
CA PHE A 124 -4.76 -11.76 14.69
C PHE A 124 -4.68 -12.69 15.92
N PRO A 125 -5.80 -13.06 16.55
CA PRO A 125 -5.80 -13.92 17.72
C PRO A 125 -5.03 -15.23 17.50
N GLY A 126 -4.04 -15.50 18.36
CA GLY A 126 -3.25 -16.73 18.31
C GLY A 126 -2.05 -16.70 17.34
N ILE A 127 -1.78 -15.57 16.68
CA ILE A 127 -0.58 -15.37 15.86
C ILE A 127 0.30 -14.31 16.52
N ASP A 128 1.36 -14.77 17.19
CA ASP A 128 2.41 -13.89 17.67
C ASP A 128 3.18 -13.29 16.49
N ASP A 129 3.56 -12.01 16.61
CA ASP A 129 4.31 -11.28 15.57
C ASP A 129 3.60 -11.28 14.20
N PHE A 130 2.30 -10.95 14.19
CA PHE A 130 1.47 -10.90 12.98
C PHE A 130 2.15 -10.11 11.85
N LYS A 131 2.50 -10.80 10.77
CA LYS A 131 3.21 -10.24 9.61
C LYS A 131 2.29 -9.67 8.55
N GLY A 132 1.00 -10.01 8.62
CA GLY A 132 0.05 -9.61 7.61
C GLY A 132 -1.02 -10.65 7.27
N ILE A 133 -2.06 -10.24 6.56
CA ILE A 133 -3.18 -11.08 6.09
C ILE A 133 -2.72 -12.16 5.12
N GLY A 134 -1.62 -11.95 4.39
CA GLY A 134 -1.05 -12.93 3.46
C GLY A 134 -0.57 -14.23 4.13
N GLN A 135 -0.43 -14.27 5.47
CA GLN A 135 -0.06 -15.49 6.21
C GLN A 135 -1.28 -16.30 6.68
N LEU A 136 -2.49 -15.74 6.57
CA LEU A 136 -3.73 -16.36 7.05
C LEU A 136 -4.24 -17.40 6.05
N ASN A 137 -4.98 -18.38 6.55
CA ASN A 137 -5.70 -19.35 5.72
C ASN A 137 -7.14 -18.88 5.42
N GLY A 138 -7.89 -19.65 4.63
CA GLY A 138 -9.27 -19.32 4.25
C GLY A 138 -10.19 -19.05 5.45
N ASP A 139 -10.26 -19.98 6.41
CA ASP A 139 -11.12 -19.85 7.60
C ASP A 139 -10.80 -18.55 8.38
N GLN A 140 -9.51 -18.23 8.55
CA GLN A 140 -9.08 -17.01 9.24
C GLN A 140 -9.42 -15.72 8.46
N LEU A 141 -9.44 -15.78 7.13
CA LEU A 141 -9.89 -14.66 6.31
C LEU A 141 -11.41 -14.46 6.41
N GLU A 142 -12.18 -15.54 6.51
CA GLU A 142 -13.63 -15.47 6.76
C GLU A 142 -13.93 -14.85 8.14
N ASP A 143 -13.17 -15.20 9.18
CA ASP A 143 -13.28 -14.55 10.49
C ASP A 143 -13.05 -13.02 10.40
N LEU A 144 -12.03 -12.60 9.63
CA LEU A 144 -11.78 -11.18 9.39
C LEU A 144 -12.90 -10.49 8.63
N TYR A 145 -13.48 -11.18 7.63
CA TYR A 145 -14.60 -10.66 6.85
C TYR A 145 -15.80 -10.31 7.71
N ASP A 146 -16.09 -11.12 8.73
CA ASP A 146 -17.19 -10.88 9.66
C ASP A 146 -16.94 -9.68 10.59
N SER A 147 -15.66 -9.31 10.78
CA SER A 147 -15.24 -8.18 11.62
C SER A 147 -15.00 -6.87 10.86
N ARG A 148 -15.29 -6.85 9.55
CA ARG A 148 -15.02 -5.69 8.68
C ARG A 148 -15.73 -4.42 9.13
N GLU A 149 -15.07 -3.29 8.95
CA GLU A 149 -15.60 -1.98 9.33
C GLU A 149 -16.16 -1.25 8.12
N GLN A 150 -17.38 -0.73 8.21
CA GLN A 150 -17.95 0.08 7.14
C GLN A 150 -17.31 1.47 7.11
N LEU A 151 -16.78 1.86 5.95
CA LEU A 151 -16.24 3.19 5.73
C LEU A 151 -17.36 4.21 5.54
N SER A 152 -17.18 5.39 6.12
CA SER A 152 -18.08 6.54 5.98
C SER A 152 -17.45 7.63 5.11
N ASP A 153 -18.23 8.68 4.84
CA ASP A 153 -17.74 9.88 4.14
C ASP A 153 -16.49 10.47 4.81
N TRP A 154 -16.37 10.35 6.14
CA TRP A 154 -15.22 10.82 6.89
C TRP A 154 -13.90 10.15 6.45
N GLU A 155 -13.89 8.82 6.31
CA GLU A 155 -12.69 8.12 5.86
C GLU A 155 -12.34 8.46 4.40
N PHE A 156 -13.35 8.71 3.56
CA PHE A 156 -13.13 9.16 2.19
C PHE A 156 -12.60 10.61 2.11
N GLU A 157 -13.03 11.49 3.00
CA GLU A 157 -12.48 12.85 3.16
C GLU A 157 -11.02 12.80 3.63
N LEU A 158 -10.71 12.00 4.67
CA LEU A 158 -9.33 11.79 5.13
C LEU A 158 -8.43 11.27 4.00
N ALA A 159 -8.92 10.31 3.21
CA ALA A 159 -8.16 9.80 2.06
C ALA A 159 -7.97 10.85 0.95
N ALA A 160 -8.98 11.70 0.73
CA ALA A 160 -8.91 12.80 -0.22
C ALA A 160 -7.90 13.89 0.17
N GLU A 161 -7.73 14.13 1.47
CA GLU A 161 -6.74 15.07 2.02
C GLU A 161 -5.32 14.48 2.04
N ALA A 162 -5.17 13.21 2.42
CA ALA A 162 -3.87 12.55 2.51
C ALA A 162 -3.21 12.36 1.14
N TRP A 163 -3.98 12.01 0.11
CA TRP A 163 -3.46 11.74 -1.23
C TRP A 163 -2.58 12.86 -1.83
N PRO A 164 -3.04 14.13 -1.93
CA PRO A 164 -2.21 15.21 -2.47
C PRO A 164 -0.96 15.48 -1.63
N LEU A 165 -0.98 15.25 -0.31
CA LEU A 165 0.21 15.39 0.54
C LEU A 165 1.29 14.37 0.17
N ILE A 166 0.90 13.13 -0.09
CA ILE A 166 1.81 12.07 -0.56
C ILE A 166 2.35 12.40 -1.95
N VAL A 167 1.48 12.81 -2.88
CA VAL A 167 1.87 13.19 -4.25
C VAL A 167 2.87 14.34 -4.24
N LYS A 168 2.65 15.34 -3.38
CA LYS A 168 3.52 16.52 -3.27
C LYS A 168 4.85 16.21 -2.59
N GLY A 169 4.88 15.25 -1.66
CA GLY A 169 6.10 14.85 -0.95
C GLY A 169 6.71 15.96 -0.09
N ASN A 170 5.91 16.91 0.42
CA ASN A 170 6.37 17.97 1.31
C ASN A 170 6.29 17.50 2.77
N ALA A 171 7.45 17.36 3.43
CA ALA A 171 7.54 16.88 4.80
C ALA A 171 6.84 17.80 5.82
N ASP A 172 6.94 19.12 5.66
CA ASP A 172 6.42 20.07 6.65
C ASP A 172 4.88 20.14 6.58
N GLU A 173 4.32 20.13 5.37
CA GLU A 173 2.87 20.10 5.18
C GLU A 173 2.25 18.79 5.67
N MET A 174 2.92 17.65 5.42
CA MET A 174 2.48 16.37 5.94
C MET A 174 2.56 16.30 7.47
N ASP A 175 3.65 16.79 8.07
CA ASP A 175 3.80 16.85 9.53
C ASP A 175 2.72 17.73 10.18
N GLN A 176 2.45 18.91 9.59
CA GLN A 176 1.38 19.78 10.06
C GLN A 176 0.02 19.06 10.01
N TRP A 177 -0.36 18.49 8.87
CA TRP A 177 -1.64 17.80 8.70
C TRP A 177 -1.79 16.60 9.65
N LEU A 178 -0.72 15.83 9.89
CA LEU A 178 -0.70 14.71 10.83
C LEU A 178 -0.92 15.14 12.29
N ASN A 179 -0.46 16.34 12.66
CA ASN A 179 -0.61 16.90 14.00
C ASN A 179 -2.00 17.54 14.22
N GLU A 180 -2.57 18.15 13.17
CA GLU A 180 -3.91 18.75 13.21
C GLU A 180 -5.02 17.68 13.22
N ASN A 181 -4.79 16.53 12.58
CA ASN A 181 -5.74 15.42 12.56
C ASN A 181 -5.65 14.51 13.80
N SER A 182 -6.71 14.54 14.61
CA SER A 182 -6.81 13.79 15.87
C SER A 182 -7.73 12.57 15.81
N PHE A 183 -8.64 12.48 14.83
CA PHE A 183 -9.57 11.37 14.68
C PHE A 183 -9.38 10.66 13.33
N TRP A 184 -9.16 9.35 13.37
CA TRP A 184 -8.75 8.56 12.20
C TRP A 184 -9.76 7.48 11.80
N GLY A 185 -10.83 7.29 12.59
CA GLY A 185 -11.88 6.31 12.31
C GLY A 185 -11.34 4.92 11.96
N ALA A 186 -11.92 4.29 10.93
CA ALA A 186 -11.46 3.00 10.44
C ALA A 186 -10.04 3.05 9.82
N LEU A 187 -9.56 4.22 9.41
CA LEU A 187 -8.20 4.44 8.88
C LEU A 187 -7.16 4.69 10.00
N HIS A 188 -7.36 4.12 11.19
CA HIS A 188 -6.47 4.32 12.34
C HIS A 188 -5.00 3.90 12.09
N LEU A 189 -4.76 2.98 11.15
CA LEU A 189 -3.42 2.54 10.74
C LEU A 189 -2.73 3.48 9.73
N LEU A 190 -3.47 4.44 9.16
CA LEU A 190 -2.90 5.39 8.21
C LEU A 190 -1.90 6.34 8.89
N LYS A 191 -2.20 6.82 10.11
CA LYS A 191 -1.30 7.72 10.85
C LYS A 191 0.10 7.14 11.07
N PRO A 192 0.28 5.94 11.65
CA PRO A 192 1.62 5.37 11.82
C PRO A 192 2.34 5.12 10.49
N ALA A 193 1.63 4.71 9.44
CA ALA A 193 2.19 4.58 8.10
C ALA A 193 2.70 5.93 7.55
N LEU A 194 1.90 6.99 7.62
CA LEU A 194 2.30 8.32 7.17
C LEU A 194 3.43 8.92 8.02
N LEU A 195 3.49 8.64 9.32
CA LEU A 195 4.65 8.98 10.14
C LEU A 195 5.93 8.27 9.68
N ALA A 196 5.83 7.02 9.21
CA ALA A 196 6.94 6.33 8.59
C ALA A 196 7.34 6.97 7.26
N HIS A 197 6.37 7.36 6.43
CA HIS A 197 6.62 8.10 5.19
C HIS A 197 7.25 9.47 5.43
N LEU A 198 6.83 10.21 6.45
CA LEU A 198 7.43 11.48 6.83
C LEU A 198 8.94 11.35 7.11
N LYS A 199 9.39 10.24 7.70
CA LYS A 199 10.82 9.95 7.85
C LYS A 199 11.53 9.75 6.50
N ARG A 200 10.85 9.22 5.48
CA ARG A 200 11.39 9.06 4.11
C ARG A 200 11.53 10.40 3.39
N LEU A 201 10.65 11.37 3.69
CA LEU A 201 10.68 12.70 3.07
C LEU A 201 11.81 13.60 3.60
N ARG A 202 12.38 13.28 4.77
CA ARG A 202 13.44 14.07 5.41
C ARG A 202 14.83 13.49 5.10
N LEU A 203 15.74 14.35 4.65
CA LEU A 203 17.15 14.01 4.44
C LEU A 203 17.98 14.39 5.67
N ASN A 204 18.93 13.53 6.03
CA ASN A 204 19.93 13.84 7.03
C ASN A 204 21.07 14.72 6.47
N THR A 205 22.07 15.03 7.30
CA THR A 205 23.23 15.85 6.91
C THR A 205 24.08 15.25 5.78
N ASN A 206 23.96 13.94 5.55
CA ASN A 206 24.65 13.21 4.50
C ASN A 206 23.81 13.10 3.22
N GLY A 207 22.64 13.74 3.18
CA GLY A 207 21.71 13.67 2.05
C GLY A 207 21.06 12.29 1.88
N LEU A 208 20.94 11.52 2.97
CA LEU A 208 20.27 10.22 2.99
C LEU A 208 18.92 10.34 3.69
N ASN A 209 17.89 9.73 3.12
CA ASN A 209 16.64 9.52 3.82
C ASN A 209 16.77 8.39 4.87
N TYR A 210 15.71 8.18 5.65
CA TYR A 210 15.70 7.17 6.70
C TYR A 210 15.99 5.75 6.20
N ILE A 211 15.43 5.33 5.07
CA ILE A 211 15.61 3.96 4.51
C ILE A 211 17.05 3.77 4.04
N GLU A 212 17.59 4.74 3.31
CA GLU A 212 18.99 4.74 2.86
C GLU A 212 19.95 4.65 4.05
N GLN A 213 19.71 5.45 5.10
CA GLN A 213 20.54 5.41 6.30
C GLN A 213 20.44 4.05 7.02
N LYS A 214 19.24 3.48 7.16
CA LYS A 214 19.05 2.18 7.81
C LYS A 214 19.75 1.05 7.07
N LEU A 215 19.62 0.99 5.75
CA LEU A 215 20.29 -0.01 4.94
C LEU A 215 21.81 0.15 4.98
N LEU A 216 22.31 1.39 5.01
CA LEU A 216 23.73 1.66 5.19
C LEU A 216 24.24 1.22 6.57
N ASP A 217 23.46 1.42 7.63
CA ASP A 217 23.82 0.96 8.98
C ASP A 217 23.88 -0.57 9.05
N ILE A 218 22.88 -1.26 8.49
CA ILE A 218 22.86 -2.72 8.35
C ILE A 218 24.11 -3.19 7.60
N TYR A 219 24.40 -2.55 6.47
CA TYR A 219 25.57 -2.86 5.68
C TYR A 219 26.86 -2.69 6.49
N ASN A 220 27.02 -1.57 7.20
CA ASN A 220 28.20 -1.27 8.00
C ASN A 220 28.36 -2.18 9.23
N SER A 221 27.28 -2.82 9.69
CA SER A 221 27.34 -3.84 10.76
C SER A 221 28.01 -5.15 10.32
N GLY A 222 28.25 -5.33 9.01
CA GLY A 222 28.88 -6.53 8.43
C GLY A 222 27.93 -7.42 7.64
N ILE A 223 26.63 -7.10 7.60
CA ILE A 223 25.64 -7.82 6.80
C ILE A 223 25.72 -7.31 5.35
N LYS A 224 26.24 -8.13 4.43
CA LYS A 224 26.57 -7.69 3.05
C LYS A 224 25.75 -8.37 1.97
N THR A 225 25.11 -9.50 2.26
CA THR A 225 24.30 -10.19 1.25
C THR A 225 22.88 -9.64 1.24
N ARG A 226 22.29 -9.51 0.05
CA ARG A 226 20.92 -9.00 -0.12
C ARG A 226 19.89 -9.71 0.76
N PRO A 227 19.81 -11.06 0.78
CA PRO A 227 18.84 -11.75 1.64
C PRO A 227 19.00 -11.44 3.13
N GLU A 228 20.23 -11.40 3.63
CA GLU A 228 20.47 -11.08 5.04
C GLU A 228 20.13 -9.61 5.35
N MET A 229 20.40 -8.69 4.41
CA MET A 229 20.03 -7.29 4.55
C MET A 229 18.52 -7.10 4.60
N TYR A 230 17.75 -7.82 3.76
CA TYR A 230 16.29 -7.77 3.78
C TYR A 230 15.75 -8.25 5.13
N HIS A 231 16.23 -9.40 5.62
CA HIS A 231 15.83 -9.92 6.93
C HIS A 231 16.18 -8.97 8.07
N ALA A 232 17.38 -8.37 8.05
CA ALA A 232 17.77 -7.37 9.03
C ALA A 232 16.86 -6.14 8.99
N PHE A 233 16.52 -5.66 7.79
CA PHE A 233 15.63 -4.52 7.61
C PHE A 233 14.22 -4.81 8.13
N TRP A 234 13.61 -5.92 7.72
CA TRP A 234 12.27 -6.30 8.18
C TRP A 234 12.21 -6.60 9.68
N SER A 235 13.33 -6.93 10.33
CA SER A 235 13.32 -7.17 11.77
C SER A 235 13.00 -5.92 12.60
N THR A 236 13.29 -4.72 12.09
CA THR A 236 13.03 -3.46 12.80
C THR A 236 12.14 -2.47 12.06
N GLU A 237 11.98 -2.63 10.74
CA GLU A 237 11.34 -1.63 9.87
C GLU A 237 10.08 -2.18 9.14
N LYS A 238 9.34 -3.10 9.78
CA LYS A 238 8.11 -3.72 9.20
C LYS A 238 7.06 -2.71 8.74
N ILE A 239 6.99 -1.55 9.42
CA ILE A 239 6.03 -0.49 9.12
C ILE A 239 6.13 0.04 7.68
N TYR A 240 7.22 -0.22 6.96
CA TYR A 240 7.36 0.22 5.58
C TYR A 240 6.73 -0.73 4.56
N GLY A 241 6.51 -2.01 4.90
CA GLY A 241 5.85 -2.97 4.01
C GLY A 241 6.64 -3.31 2.74
N MET A 242 7.94 -3.04 2.71
CA MET A 242 8.74 -3.12 1.49
C MET A 242 9.15 -4.57 1.19
N GLY A 243 8.87 -5.02 -0.02
CA GLY A 243 9.42 -6.27 -0.56
C GLY A 243 10.88 -6.12 -1.00
N ASP A 244 11.51 -7.25 -1.37
CA ASP A 244 12.89 -7.34 -1.84
C ASP A 244 13.19 -6.30 -2.94
N SER A 245 12.31 -6.23 -3.95
CA SER A 245 12.45 -5.33 -5.09
C SER A 245 12.36 -3.84 -4.72
N GLU A 246 11.54 -3.49 -3.72
CA GLU A 246 11.46 -2.11 -3.22
C GLU A 246 12.73 -1.75 -2.44
N ILE A 247 13.23 -2.65 -1.58
CA ILE A 247 14.51 -2.44 -0.86
C ILE A 247 15.66 -2.29 -1.86
N ASP A 248 15.63 -3.04 -2.96
CA ASP A 248 16.64 -3.00 -4.02
C ASP A 248 16.75 -1.63 -4.70
N ILE A 249 15.66 -0.84 -4.74
CA ILE A 249 15.70 0.56 -5.20
C ILE A 249 16.73 1.35 -4.38
N TYR A 250 16.67 1.22 -3.05
CA TYR A 250 17.51 1.98 -2.13
C TYR A 250 18.93 1.43 -2.07
N LEU A 251 19.11 0.10 -2.14
CA LEU A 251 20.45 -0.49 -2.25
C LEU A 251 21.16 -0.02 -3.51
N LYS A 252 20.44 0.09 -4.64
CA LYS A 252 21.00 0.64 -5.88
C LYS A 252 21.39 2.11 -5.71
N LEU A 253 20.56 2.94 -5.08
CA LEU A 253 20.89 4.34 -4.79
C LEU A 253 22.14 4.47 -3.91
N LEU A 254 22.29 3.62 -2.89
CA LEU A 254 23.48 3.59 -2.04
C LEU A 254 24.73 3.17 -2.82
N ALA A 255 24.62 2.19 -3.72
CA ALA A 255 25.71 1.76 -4.58
C ALA A 255 26.12 2.85 -5.59
N GLU A 256 25.16 3.57 -6.17
CA GLU A 256 25.40 4.73 -7.04
C GLU A 256 26.12 5.87 -6.30
N LYS A 257 25.83 6.05 -5.01
CA LYS A 257 26.54 6.97 -4.11
C LYS A 257 27.90 6.43 -3.62
N GLN A 258 28.30 5.22 -4.02
CA GLN A 258 29.53 4.53 -3.59
C GLN A 258 29.61 4.29 -2.07
N LEU A 259 28.46 4.16 -1.40
CA LEU A 259 28.36 3.90 0.03
C LEU A 259 28.36 2.41 0.36
N ILE A 260 27.99 1.57 -0.61
CA ILE A 260 28.03 0.10 -0.54
C ILE A 260 28.62 -0.46 -1.84
N HIS A 261 29.14 -1.69 -1.80
CA HIS A 261 29.66 -2.45 -2.95
C HIS A 261 28.78 -3.65 -3.32
#